data_AF-A0A9D5CW96-F1
#
_entry.id   AF-A0A9D5CW96-F1
#
_cell.length_a   1.000
_cell.length_b   1.000
_cell.length_c   1.000
_cell.angle_alpha   90.00
_cell.angle_beta   90.00
_cell.angle_gamma   90.00
#
_symmetry.space_group_name_H-M   'P 1'
#
loop_
_entity.id
_entity.type
_entity.pdbx_description
1 polymer ?
#
loop_
_entity_poly.entity_id
_entity_poly.type
_entity_poly.pdbx_seq_one_letter_code
_entity_poly.pdbx_strand_id
1 'polypeptide(L)'
;MSAGPSHLAVAHPPPPAHFSSLIDGCATSRRLLEIHAAVLRSGLQAHPVVNFKLQRRYSSLGHLDRSLSLLLHLTPNPSVFSFSSAIHAHVLHGLHLSALRLYVQMLSSPITPNAFTFSSALRACAHLPPGPGPGLALHSQALRLGLASDPYVATALIDVYASSGDVISARTLFDRLPDENNLVSSTAMITCYAKAGELRHARQLFDRMPHRDCVCWNAMIDGYTQHGKPTEAVELFRKMLRSSVKPNEVTVISVLSACAQMGALESGKWVHSYIKNNKIWFNAQVGTALIDMYCKSGSLEDACQVFEEIKDKDVVAWNSLITGHAMHGRSREALELFSQLCDEGLQPTDVTFVGVLNACSHAGLVSEGRALFQSMEHVHNIEPKIEHYGCMVDLLGRAGLVEEAHDLMQSMRVEPDTVLWGSFLAACRLHKKINLGEKVANFLLSNGTANSGTYILLSNIYATLGNWEEVARVRTLMKQSGVQKEPGCSSIEVNNMIHEFIVGDLRHPKSREIYAMLDELKRLLKAQGYVPRTELVLHDLEEPEKERALGVHSEKLAIAFGLISTEPGTTIKIIKNLRVCVDCHEVTKLISRIMGRKIVVRDRNRFHHFIDGSCSCGDFW
;
A
#
# COMPACT_ATOMS: atom_id res chain seq x y z
N MET A 1 74.92 25.86 45.03
CA MET A 1 73.62 25.17 45.25
C MET A 1 72.55 26.23 45.48
N SER A 2 71.71 26.51 44.49
CA SER A 2 70.39 27.12 44.66
C SER A 2 69.64 27.00 43.33
N ALA A 3 69.05 25.82 43.10
CA ALA A 3 68.08 25.64 42.04
C ALA A 3 66.79 26.35 42.45
N GLY A 4 66.39 27.39 41.71
CA GLY A 4 65.09 28.01 41.84
C GLY A 4 63.97 27.08 41.35
N PRO A 5 62.77 27.13 41.95
CA PRO A 5 61.68 26.24 41.57
C PRO A 5 61.18 26.59 40.16
N SER A 6 61.12 25.55 39.32
CA SER A 6 60.48 25.57 38.02
C SER A 6 59.02 25.99 38.15
N HIS A 7 58.67 27.13 37.55
CA HIS A 7 57.28 27.51 37.30
C HIS A 7 56.60 26.41 36.47
N LEU A 8 55.75 25.61 37.12
CA LEU A 8 54.74 24.82 36.44
C LEU A 8 53.82 25.80 35.70
N ALA A 9 53.98 25.88 34.37
CA ALA A 9 53.04 26.56 33.51
C ALA A 9 51.67 25.90 33.69
N VAL A 10 50.75 26.62 34.32
CA VAL A 10 49.34 26.22 34.40
C VAL A 10 48.84 26.20 32.95
N ALA A 11 48.67 25.00 32.38
CA ALA A 11 48.05 24.84 31.08
C ALA A 11 46.63 25.39 31.18
N HIS A 12 46.38 26.56 30.59
CA HIS A 12 45.04 27.13 30.57
C HIS A 12 44.09 26.15 29.88
N PRO A 13 42.92 25.85 30.48
CA PRO A 13 41.96 24.96 29.86
C PRO A 13 41.55 25.52 28.49
N PRO A 14 41.45 24.67 27.44
CA PRO A 14 41.14 25.13 26.10
C PRO A 14 39.79 25.85 26.07
N PRO A 15 39.67 26.95 25.28
CA PRO A 15 38.49 27.80 25.30
C PRO A 15 37.26 27.06 24.74
N PRO A 16 36.03 27.43 25.14
CA PRO A 16 34.78 26.82 24.65
C PRO A 16 34.62 26.79 23.12
N ALA A 17 35.22 27.77 22.42
CA ALA A 17 35.24 27.84 20.96
C ALA A 17 36.03 26.67 20.32
N HIS A 18 37.11 26.21 20.98
CA HIS A 18 37.88 25.08 20.53
C HIS A 18 37.04 23.79 20.52
N PHE A 19 36.35 23.51 21.64
CA PHE A 19 35.44 22.36 21.72
C PHE A 19 34.27 22.47 20.73
N SER A 20 33.73 23.67 20.54
CA SER A 20 32.65 23.91 19.57
C SER A 20 33.06 23.50 18.15
N SER A 21 34.29 23.80 17.71
CA SER A 21 34.80 23.40 16.40
C SER A 21 35.01 21.88 16.27
N LEU A 22 35.50 21.24 17.35
CA LEU A 22 35.70 19.79 17.40
C LEU A 22 34.39 19.02 17.32
N ILE A 23 33.34 19.53 17.97
CA ILE A 23 32.00 18.92 17.95
C ILE A 23 31.39 19.01 16.54
N ASP A 24 31.48 20.17 15.90
CA ASP A 24 30.93 20.40 14.55
C ASP A 24 31.56 19.44 13.52
N GLY A 25 32.87 19.17 13.64
CA GLY A 25 33.61 18.26 12.75
C GLY A 25 33.53 16.77 13.10
N CYS A 26 32.85 16.38 14.18
CA CYS A 26 32.88 15.01 14.68
C CYS A 26 31.89 14.10 13.94
N ALA A 27 32.35 13.06 13.23
CA ALA A 27 31.48 12.15 12.47
C ALA A 27 31.04 10.87 13.23
N THR A 28 31.67 10.54 14.36
CA THR A 28 31.50 9.25 15.03
C THR A 28 31.11 9.40 16.50
N SER A 29 30.28 8.50 17.02
CA SER A 29 29.86 8.51 18.43
C SER A 29 31.02 8.33 19.41
N ARG A 30 32.03 7.52 19.06
CA ARG A 30 33.23 7.29 19.89
C ARG A 30 34.03 8.57 20.10
N ARG A 31 34.38 9.26 19.02
CA ARG A 31 35.08 10.55 19.08
C ARG A 31 34.26 11.62 19.78
N LEU A 32 32.93 11.60 19.66
CA LEU A 32 32.07 12.54 20.38
C LEU A 32 32.12 12.31 21.90
N LEU A 33 32.18 11.06 22.35
CA LEU A 33 32.36 10.71 23.77
C LEU A 33 33.73 11.16 24.29
N GLU A 34 34.79 11.02 23.49
CA GLU A 34 36.13 11.51 23.85
C GLU A 34 36.15 13.04 24.02
N ILE A 35 35.51 13.76 23.09
CA ILE A 35 35.36 15.22 23.17
C ILE A 35 34.52 15.61 24.39
N HIS A 36 33.40 14.94 24.63
CA HIS A 36 32.54 15.19 25.80
C HIS A 36 33.30 14.95 27.11
N ALA A 37 34.09 13.87 27.22
CA ALA A 37 34.94 13.62 28.38
C ALA A 37 36.00 14.72 28.57
N ALA A 38 36.56 15.27 27.50
CA ALA A 38 37.48 16.39 27.56
C ALA A 38 36.80 17.70 28.00
N VAL A 39 35.55 17.94 27.60
CA VAL A 39 34.72 19.06 28.08
C VAL A 39 34.51 18.97 29.60
N LEU A 40 34.20 17.77 30.12
CA LEU A 40 34.04 17.53 31.56
C LEU A 40 35.35 17.80 32.33
N ARG A 41 36.48 17.29 31.84
CA ARG A 41 37.80 17.52 32.47
C ARG A 41 38.24 18.98 32.45
N SER A 42 37.76 19.77 31.48
CA SER A 42 38.10 21.19 31.34
C SER A 42 37.22 22.12 32.17
N GLY A 43 36.30 21.58 32.99
CA GLY A 43 35.41 22.38 33.83
C GLY A 43 34.26 23.05 33.07
N LEU A 44 34.01 22.67 31.82
CA LEU A 44 33.01 23.27 30.93
C LEU A 44 31.68 22.50 30.92
N GLN A 45 31.42 21.63 31.90
CA GLN A 45 30.25 20.75 31.95
C GLN A 45 28.89 21.48 31.93
N ALA A 46 28.84 22.73 32.41
CA ALA A 46 27.62 23.54 32.45
C ALA A 46 27.57 24.62 31.36
N HIS A 47 28.49 24.60 30.39
CA HIS A 47 28.61 25.68 29.40
C HIS A 47 27.50 25.59 28.32
N PRO A 48 26.56 26.56 28.24
CA PRO A 48 25.33 26.42 27.44
C PRO A 48 25.55 26.17 25.95
N VAL A 49 26.50 26.87 25.32
CA VAL A 49 26.78 26.73 23.87
C VAL A 49 27.42 25.37 23.54
N VAL A 50 28.34 24.89 24.38
CA VAL A 50 29.02 23.60 24.18
C VAL A 50 28.01 22.47 24.38
N ASN A 51 27.18 22.57 25.42
CA ASN A 51 26.12 21.59 25.68
C ASN A 51 25.07 21.55 24.57
N PHE A 52 24.65 22.71 24.04
CA PHE A 52 23.73 22.76 22.88
C PHE A 52 24.33 22.08 21.63
N LYS A 53 25.61 22.30 21.35
CA LYS A 53 26.30 21.63 20.23
C LYS A 53 26.44 20.13 20.45
N LEU A 54 26.84 19.71 21.66
CA LEU A 54 26.91 18.29 22.04
C LEU A 54 25.54 17.63 21.90
N GLN A 55 24.48 18.27 22.42
CA GLN A 55 23.10 17.81 22.34
C GLN A 55 22.69 17.58 20.88
N ARG A 56 22.88 18.56 20.01
CA ARG A 56 22.54 18.45 18.58
C ARG A 56 23.35 17.34 17.90
N ARG A 57 24.63 17.19 18.25
CA ARG A 57 25.48 16.16 17.64
C ARG A 57 25.13 14.76 18.11
N TYR A 58 24.88 14.54 19.40
CA TYR A 58 24.36 13.27 19.91
C TYR A 58 23.03 12.92 19.24
N SER A 59 22.12 13.88 19.09
CA SER A 59 20.85 13.68 18.39
C SER A 59 21.05 13.24 16.94
N SER A 60 21.97 13.89 16.21
CA SER A 60 22.27 13.52 14.81
C SER A 60 22.92 12.14 14.65
N LEU A 61 23.48 11.58 15.73
CA LEU A 61 24.09 10.26 15.77
C LEU A 61 23.16 9.20 16.41
N GLY A 62 21.89 9.54 16.65
CA GLY A 62 20.90 8.63 17.24
C GLY A 62 20.97 8.43 18.76
N HIS A 63 21.83 9.16 19.47
CA HIS A 63 21.98 9.05 20.93
C HIS A 63 21.05 10.01 21.67
N LEU A 64 19.74 9.80 21.56
CA LEU A 64 18.72 10.73 22.09
C LEU A 64 18.74 10.84 23.62
N ASP A 65 19.01 9.74 24.34
CA ASP A 65 19.06 9.78 25.82
C ASP A 65 20.18 10.70 26.34
N ARG A 66 21.35 10.66 25.68
CA ARG A 66 22.49 11.52 26.02
C ARG A 66 22.22 12.98 25.66
N SER A 67 21.52 13.21 24.55
CA SER A 67 21.04 14.53 24.16
C SER A 67 20.06 15.10 25.19
N LEU A 68 19.10 14.30 25.65
CA LEU A 68 18.14 14.70 26.68
C LEU A 68 18.80 14.94 28.03
N SER A 69 19.75 14.11 28.44
CA SER A 69 20.50 14.29 29.67
C SER A 69 21.26 15.63 29.67
N LEU A 70 21.89 15.98 28.54
CA LEU A 70 22.53 17.29 28.36
C LEU A 70 21.55 18.46 28.49
N LEU A 71 20.35 18.32 27.90
CA LEU A 71 19.31 19.35 27.94
C LEU A 71 18.72 19.53 29.35
N LEU A 72 18.31 18.44 29.99
CA LEU A 72 17.50 18.45 31.20
C LEU A 72 18.30 18.53 32.50
N HIS A 73 19.55 18.06 32.49
CA HIS A 73 20.36 17.93 33.71
C HIS A 73 21.65 18.75 33.70
N LEU A 74 22.28 18.94 32.53
CA LEU A 74 23.60 19.57 32.45
C LEU A 74 23.59 20.98 31.89
N THR A 75 22.49 21.43 31.27
CA THR A 75 22.37 22.80 30.74
C THR A 75 21.57 23.68 31.69
N PRO A 76 22.21 24.64 32.38
CA PRO A 76 21.48 25.61 33.18
C PRO A 76 20.68 26.55 32.25
N ASN A 77 19.39 26.73 32.53
CA ASN A 77 18.47 27.57 31.75
C ASN A 77 18.48 27.26 30.24
N PRO A 78 17.97 26.08 29.82
CA PRO A 78 17.92 25.70 28.41
C PRO A 78 17.16 26.74 27.57
N SER A 79 17.66 27.01 26.37
CA SER A 79 17.04 27.98 25.46
C SER A 79 15.88 27.38 24.66
N VAL A 80 15.05 28.23 24.05
CA VAL A 80 14.02 27.78 23.09
C VAL A 80 14.64 26.91 21.98
N PHE A 81 15.82 27.26 21.47
CA PHE A 81 16.52 26.50 20.42
C PHE A 81 16.93 25.10 20.89
N SER A 82 17.33 24.96 22.15
CA SER A 82 17.70 23.68 22.76
C SER A 82 16.49 22.73 22.80
N PHE A 83 15.32 23.25 23.16
CA PHE A 83 14.06 22.49 23.11
C PHE A 83 13.59 22.23 21.68
N SER A 84 13.57 23.25 20.79
CA SER A 84 13.16 23.06 19.38
C SER A 84 14.00 21.97 18.70
N SER A 85 15.32 21.97 18.93
CA SER A 85 16.22 20.96 18.39
C SER A 85 15.97 19.57 18.96
N ALA A 86 15.64 19.45 20.26
CA ALA A 86 15.31 18.17 20.88
C ALA A 86 13.99 17.61 20.33
N ILE A 87 12.95 18.44 20.30
CA ILE A 87 11.63 18.08 19.76
C ILE A 87 11.78 17.62 18.31
N HIS A 88 12.46 18.41 17.48
CA HIS A 88 12.71 18.07 16.08
C HIS A 88 13.45 16.73 15.93
N ALA A 89 14.51 16.50 16.72
CA ALA A 89 15.26 15.25 16.68
C ALA A 89 14.40 14.03 17.04
N HIS A 90 13.52 14.15 18.04
CA HIS A 90 12.61 13.06 18.41
C HIS A 90 11.60 12.77 17.30
N VAL A 91 11.07 13.80 16.63
CA VAL A 91 10.20 13.62 15.46
C VAL A 91 10.91 12.91 14.33
N LEU A 92 12.17 13.28 14.03
CA LEU A 92 12.97 12.63 13.00
C LEU A 92 13.23 11.13 13.26
N HIS A 93 13.23 10.71 14.53
CA HIS A 93 13.41 9.32 14.94
C HIS A 93 12.07 8.60 15.24
N GLY A 94 10.93 9.17 14.84
CA GLY A 94 9.60 8.55 15.02
C GLY A 94 9.05 8.60 16.46
N LEU A 95 9.72 9.28 17.39
CA LEU A 95 9.31 9.37 18.80
C LEU A 95 8.32 10.53 19.02
N HIS A 96 7.18 10.48 18.33
CA HIS A 96 6.20 11.58 18.27
C HIS A 96 5.61 11.95 19.65
N LEU A 97 5.24 10.95 20.46
CA LEU A 97 4.72 11.20 21.81
C LEU A 97 5.78 11.82 22.73
N SER A 98 7.03 11.35 22.66
CA SER A 98 8.14 11.92 23.42
C SER A 98 8.43 13.36 23.00
N ALA A 99 8.34 13.67 21.70
CA ALA A 99 8.48 15.03 21.20
C ALA A 99 7.42 15.98 21.80
N LEU A 100 6.16 15.54 21.89
CA LEU A 100 5.09 16.31 22.53
C LEU A 100 5.29 16.45 24.05
N ARG A 101 5.82 15.44 24.73
CA ARG A 101 6.18 15.54 26.16
C ARG A 101 7.26 16.60 26.39
N LEU A 102 8.27 16.66 25.53
CA LEU A 102 9.31 17.71 25.59
C LEU A 102 8.72 19.11 25.34
N TYR A 103 7.76 19.22 24.43
CA TYR A 103 7.04 20.47 24.21
C TYR A 103 6.28 20.92 25.47
N VAL A 104 5.54 20.02 26.12
CA VAL A 104 4.84 20.31 27.38
C VAL A 104 5.83 20.70 28.49
N GLN A 105 6.97 20.00 28.59
CA GLN A 105 8.01 20.32 29.56
C GLN A 105 8.63 21.71 29.33
N MET A 106 8.78 22.13 28.08
CA MET A 106 9.21 23.49 27.73
C MET A 106 8.19 24.52 28.22
N LEU A 107 6.88 24.25 28.06
CA LEU A 107 5.81 25.14 28.54
C LEU A 107 5.72 25.22 30.07
N SER A 108 6.21 24.21 30.80
CA SER A 108 6.36 24.27 32.26
C SER A 108 7.52 25.17 32.71
N SER A 109 8.36 25.64 31.78
CA SER A 109 9.45 26.59 32.00
C SER A 109 9.06 27.99 31.49
N PRO A 110 9.73 29.08 31.90
CA PRO A 110 9.44 30.45 31.43
C PRO A 110 9.90 30.72 29.98
N ILE A 111 9.78 29.73 29.09
CA ILE A 111 10.27 29.74 27.71
C ILE A 111 9.07 29.80 26.77
N THR A 112 9.04 30.78 25.88
CA THR A 112 7.99 30.90 24.87
C THR A 112 8.34 30.10 23.61
N PRO A 113 7.44 29.25 23.08
CA PRO A 113 7.65 28.59 21.80
C PRO A 113 7.75 29.59 20.64
N ASN A 114 8.60 29.29 19.66
CA ASN A 114 8.68 30.02 18.40
C ASN A 114 8.10 29.18 17.23
N ALA A 115 8.11 29.74 16.02
CA ALA A 115 7.60 29.06 14.81
C ALA A 115 8.24 27.69 14.56
N PHE A 116 9.55 27.53 14.79
CA PHE A 116 10.25 26.26 14.61
C PHE A 116 9.85 25.20 15.64
N THR A 117 9.60 25.61 16.89
CA THR A 117 9.06 24.71 17.91
C THR A 117 7.66 24.24 17.53
N PHE A 118 6.78 25.15 17.12
CA PHE A 118 5.43 24.81 16.66
C PHE A 118 5.44 23.89 15.45
N SER A 119 6.20 24.23 14.41
CA SER A 119 6.30 23.41 13.19
C SER A 119 6.75 21.98 13.51
N SER A 120 7.72 21.81 14.41
CA SER A 120 8.19 20.49 14.85
C SER A 120 7.16 19.74 15.69
N ALA A 121 6.51 20.41 16.65
CA ALA A 121 5.48 19.81 17.49
C ALA A 121 4.23 19.42 16.69
N LEU A 122 3.78 20.27 15.77
CA LEU A 122 2.66 20.00 14.87
C LEU A 122 2.96 18.83 13.92
N ARG A 123 4.19 18.74 13.39
CA ARG A 123 4.62 17.58 12.61
C ARG A 123 4.52 16.29 13.42
N ALA A 124 4.85 16.30 14.72
CA ALA A 124 4.64 15.15 15.59
C ALA A 124 3.16 14.75 15.65
N CYS A 125 2.25 15.72 15.75
CA CYS A 125 0.81 15.48 15.78
C CYS A 125 0.28 14.87 14.47
N ALA A 126 0.79 15.29 13.31
CA ALA A 126 0.35 14.76 12.01
C ALA A 126 0.64 13.26 11.83
N HIS A 127 1.60 12.70 12.58
CA HIS A 127 1.94 11.28 12.57
C HIS A 127 1.26 10.46 13.69
N LEU A 128 0.46 11.10 14.54
CA LEU A 128 -0.34 10.39 15.53
C LEU A 128 -1.67 9.93 14.92
N PRO A 129 -2.31 8.90 15.50
CA PRO A 129 -3.64 8.47 15.06
C PRO A 129 -4.63 9.65 15.03
N PRO A 130 -5.55 9.69 14.05
CA PRO A 130 -6.51 10.77 13.91
C PRO A 130 -7.32 10.95 15.20
N GLY A 131 -7.27 12.15 15.77
CA GLY A 131 -7.96 12.49 17.01
C GLY A 131 -7.92 13.98 17.33
N PRO A 132 -8.95 14.55 17.97
CA PRO A 132 -9.13 16.00 18.12
C PRO A 132 -8.21 16.69 19.16
N GLY A 133 -7.19 16.03 19.70
CA GLY A 133 -6.48 16.54 20.88
C GLY A 133 -5.30 17.46 20.59
N PRO A 134 -4.11 16.92 20.27
CA PRO A 134 -2.87 17.70 20.34
C PRO A 134 -2.72 18.75 19.23
N GLY A 135 -3.15 18.43 18.00
CA GLY A 135 -3.03 19.31 16.84
C GLY A 135 -3.87 20.59 16.97
N LEU A 136 -5.14 20.46 17.38
CA LEU A 136 -6.05 21.60 17.57
C LEU A 136 -5.65 22.46 18.77
N ALA A 137 -5.14 21.85 19.85
CA ALA A 137 -4.61 22.60 20.99
C ALA A 137 -3.38 23.44 20.58
N LEU A 138 -2.46 22.86 19.81
CA LEU A 138 -1.30 23.58 19.27
C LEU A 138 -1.71 24.69 18.30
N HIS A 139 -2.72 24.45 17.44
CA HIS A 139 -3.25 25.51 16.57
C HIS A 139 -3.84 26.67 17.38
N SER A 140 -4.65 26.40 18.39
CA SER A 140 -5.24 27.42 19.26
C SER A 140 -4.16 28.24 19.98
N GLN A 141 -3.08 27.58 20.43
CA GLN A 141 -1.94 28.26 21.03
C GLN A 141 -1.15 29.09 20.02
N ALA A 142 -0.96 28.60 18.79
CA ALA A 142 -0.31 29.34 17.71
C ALA A 142 -1.09 30.60 17.34
N LEU A 143 -2.43 30.54 17.31
CA LEU A 143 -3.30 31.72 17.12
C LEU A 143 -3.10 32.75 18.24
N ARG A 144 -3.11 32.31 19.50
CA ARG A 144 -2.87 33.18 20.67
C ARG A 144 -1.51 33.88 20.64
N LEU A 145 -0.49 33.23 20.07
CA LEU A 145 0.87 33.77 19.97
C LEU A 145 1.11 34.54 18.66
N GLY A 146 0.10 34.68 17.79
CA GLY A 146 0.23 35.35 16.51
C GLY A 146 1.11 34.60 15.49
N LEU A 147 1.36 33.30 15.71
CA LEU A 147 2.24 32.48 14.88
C LEU A 147 1.47 31.64 13.84
N ALA A 148 0.14 31.65 13.84
CA ALA A 148 -0.67 30.82 12.94
C ALA A 148 -0.47 31.17 11.45
N SER A 149 -0.13 32.43 11.13
CA SER A 149 0.15 32.88 9.75
C SER A 149 1.61 32.69 9.34
N ASP A 150 2.49 32.22 10.24
CA ASP A 150 3.87 31.90 9.89
C ASP A 150 3.90 30.73 8.89
N PRO A 151 4.62 30.82 7.75
CA PRO A 151 4.60 29.79 6.71
C PRO A 151 4.97 28.39 7.20
N TYR A 152 5.90 28.26 8.16
CA TYR A 152 6.33 26.96 8.69
C TYR A 152 5.28 26.35 9.62
N VAL A 153 4.57 27.19 10.39
CA VAL A 153 3.49 26.78 11.28
C VAL A 153 2.25 26.43 10.47
N ALA A 154 1.84 27.31 9.56
CA ALA A 154 0.70 27.11 8.67
C ALA A 154 0.85 25.84 7.80
N THR A 155 2.03 25.59 7.22
CA THR A 155 2.29 24.35 6.48
C THR A 155 2.14 23.13 7.38
N ALA A 156 2.71 23.15 8.60
CA ALA A 156 2.57 22.03 9.52
C ALA A 156 1.11 21.83 10.00
N LEU A 157 0.33 22.92 10.10
CA LEU A 157 -1.10 22.85 10.39
C LEU A 157 -1.89 22.23 9.23
N ILE A 158 -1.56 22.54 7.98
CA ILE A 158 -2.16 21.89 6.80
C ILE A 158 -1.97 20.37 6.90
N ASP A 159 -0.77 19.89 7.24
CA ASP A 159 -0.50 18.46 7.41
C ASP A 159 -1.31 17.82 8.56
N VAL A 160 -1.48 18.54 9.67
CA VAL A 160 -2.30 18.09 10.81
C VAL A 160 -3.77 17.96 10.40
N TYR A 161 -4.32 18.97 9.73
CA TYR A 161 -5.71 18.94 9.27
C TYR A 161 -5.93 17.88 8.19
N ALA A 162 -4.97 17.72 7.27
CA ALA A 162 -4.97 16.66 6.27
C ALA A 162 -5.02 15.27 6.91
N SER A 163 -4.20 15.04 7.94
CA SER A 163 -4.17 13.76 8.66
C SER A 163 -5.41 13.52 9.51
N SER A 164 -6.17 14.58 9.81
CA SER A 164 -7.46 14.52 10.51
C SER A 164 -8.65 14.43 9.56
N GLY A 165 -8.44 14.48 8.23
CA GLY A 165 -9.49 14.48 7.22
C GLY A 165 -10.23 15.81 7.01
N ASP A 166 -9.82 16.90 7.68
CA ASP A 166 -10.47 18.21 7.56
C ASP A 166 -9.81 19.06 6.48
N VAL A 167 -10.19 18.78 5.23
CA VAL A 167 -9.69 19.47 4.03
C VAL A 167 -10.08 20.96 4.02
N ILE A 168 -11.21 21.32 4.62
CA ILE A 168 -11.74 22.69 4.61
C ILE A 168 -10.87 23.61 5.46
N SER A 169 -10.53 23.17 6.68
CA SER A 169 -9.63 23.92 7.56
C SER A 169 -8.23 24.01 6.95
N ALA A 170 -7.72 22.92 6.38
CA ALA A 170 -6.44 22.92 5.65
C ALA A 170 -6.45 23.95 4.51
N ARG A 171 -7.51 23.97 3.70
CA ARG A 171 -7.67 24.90 2.58
C ARG A 171 -7.74 26.36 3.06
N THR A 172 -8.49 26.61 4.13
CA THR A 172 -8.62 27.96 4.72
C THR A 172 -7.29 28.50 5.20
N LEU A 173 -6.43 27.65 5.78
CA LEU A 173 -5.08 28.03 6.18
C LEU A 173 -4.17 28.28 4.97
N PHE A 174 -4.27 27.44 3.95
CA PHE A 174 -3.53 27.60 2.70
C PHE A 174 -3.85 28.93 2.01
N ASP A 175 -5.13 29.28 1.87
CA ASP A 175 -5.57 30.52 1.22
C ASP A 175 -5.19 31.80 2.00
N ARG A 176 -4.84 31.68 3.29
CA ARG A 176 -4.37 32.81 4.13
C ARG A 176 -2.87 33.05 4.02
N LEU A 177 -2.11 32.18 3.37
CA LEU A 177 -0.69 32.35 3.20
C LEU A 177 -0.38 33.51 2.23
N PRO A 178 0.62 34.35 2.54
CA PRO A 178 0.94 35.52 1.73
C PRO A 178 1.55 35.19 0.35
N ASP A 179 2.04 33.95 0.16
CA ASP A 179 2.59 33.46 -1.10
C ASP A 179 1.79 32.24 -1.56
N GLU A 180 0.83 32.48 -2.46
CA GLU A 180 -0.02 31.44 -3.08
C GLU A 180 0.81 30.39 -3.86
N ASN A 181 2.06 30.68 -4.22
CA ASN A 181 2.93 29.81 -5.00
C ASN A 181 4.08 29.19 -4.18
N ASN A 182 4.04 29.27 -2.85
CA ASN A 182 5.05 28.62 -2.03
C ASN A 182 5.01 27.09 -2.29
N LEU A 183 6.14 26.56 -2.75
CA LEU A 183 6.30 25.16 -3.17
C LEU A 183 5.97 24.18 -2.05
N VAL A 184 6.35 24.50 -0.82
CA VAL A 184 6.19 23.61 0.35
C VAL A 184 4.73 23.55 0.78
N SER A 185 4.07 24.70 0.95
CA SER A 185 2.65 24.73 1.33
C SER A 185 1.76 24.17 0.21
N SER A 186 2.09 24.45 -1.06
CA SER A 186 1.36 23.89 -2.21
C SER A 186 1.46 22.37 -2.26
N THR A 187 2.64 21.82 -1.98
CA THR A 187 2.86 20.37 -1.93
C THR A 187 2.13 19.73 -0.75
N ALA A 188 2.11 20.38 0.42
CA ALA A 188 1.31 19.94 1.57
C ALA A 188 -0.18 19.91 1.25
N MET A 189 -0.70 20.95 0.57
CA MET A 189 -2.10 21.01 0.17
C MET A 189 -2.44 19.98 -0.92
N ILE A 190 -1.54 19.72 -1.87
CA ILE A 190 -1.68 18.61 -2.84
C ILE A 190 -1.79 17.27 -2.12
N THR A 191 -0.92 17.03 -1.14
CA THR A 191 -0.93 15.81 -0.32
C THR A 191 -2.22 15.70 0.48
N CYS A 192 -2.74 16.81 1.01
CA CYS A 192 -4.03 16.88 1.69
C CYS A 192 -5.18 16.45 0.78
N TYR A 193 -5.29 17.07 -0.40
CA TYR A 193 -6.31 16.70 -1.37
C TYR A 193 -6.17 15.26 -1.83
N ALA A 194 -4.94 14.78 -2.06
CA ALA A 194 -4.67 13.41 -2.44
C ALA A 194 -5.12 12.42 -1.36
N LYS A 195 -4.76 12.63 -0.09
CA LYS A 195 -5.19 11.78 1.05
C LYS A 195 -6.71 11.74 1.22
N ALA A 196 -7.41 12.82 0.89
CA ALA A 196 -8.87 12.90 0.95
C ALA A 196 -9.57 12.34 -0.31
N GLY A 197 -8.83 11.85 -1.31
CA GLY A 197 -9.38 11.38 -2.58
C GLY A 197 -9.85 12.48 -3.53
N GLU A 198 -9.61 13.76 -3.20
CA GLU A 198 -9.94 14.92 -4.02
C GLU A 198 -8.89 15.17 -5.13
N LEU A 199 -8.57 14.13 -5.90
CA LEU A 199 -7.50 14.15 -6.91
C LEU A 199 -7.65 15.25 -7.97
N ARG A 200 -8.89 15.68 -8.25
CA ARG A 200 -9.14 16.77 -9.20
C ARG A 200 -8.61 18.10 -8.66
N HIS A 201 -8.86 18.42 -7.40
CA HIS A 201 -8.34 19.64 -6.77
C HIS A 201 -6.82 19.57 -6.63
N ALA A 202 -6.29 18.40 -6.23
CA ALA A 202 -4.85 18.15 -6.19
C ALA A 202 -4.19 18.42 -7.56
N ARG A 203 -4.76 17.87 -8.63
CA ARG A 203 -4.27 18.06 -10.01
C ARG A 203 -4.31 19.51 -10.45
N GLN A 204 -5.41 20.22 -10.18
CA GLN A 204 -5.55 21.63 -10.54
C GLN A 204 -4.51 22.51 -9.85
N LEU A 205 -4.27 22.29 -8.55
CA LEU A 205 -3.24 23.00 -7.82
C LEU A 205 -1.85 22.67 -8.39
N PHE A 206 -1.55 21.40 -8.59
CA PHE A 206 -0.31 20.94 -9.20
C PHE A 206 -0.05 21.60 -10.57
N ASP A 207 -1.07 21.68 -11.45
CA ASP A 207 -0.94 22.28 -12.77
C ASP A 207 -0.69 23.80 -12.76
N ARG A 208 -1.13 24.49 -11.71
CA ARG A 208 -0.91 25.93 -11.55
C ARG A 208 0.48 26.28 -11.01
N MET A 209 1.18 25.32 -10.38
CA MET A 209 2.49 25.57 -9.80
C MET A 209 3.52 25.94 -10.89
N PRO A 210 4.24 27.09 -10.75
CA PRO A 210 5.22 27.53 -11.73
C PRO A 210 6.49 26.67 -11.72
N HIS A 211 6.90 26.20 -10.53
CA HIS A 211 8.03 25.31 -10.35
C HIS A 211 7.59 24.06 -9.58
N ARG A 212 8.09 22.90 -9.98
CA ARG A 212 7.72 21.59 -9.43
C ARG A 212 8.96 20.77 -9.14
N ASP A 213 9.24 20.53 -7.86
CA ASP A 213 10.33 19.68 -7.42
C ASP A 213 9.93 18.19 -7.35
N CYS A 214 10.90 17.30 -7.10
CA CYS A 214 10.63 15.86 -7.02
C CYS A 214 9.53 15.51 -6.00
N VAL A 215 9.42 16.25 -4.90
CA VAL A 215 8.45 15.96 -3.82
C VAL A 215 7.02 16.20 -4.29
N CYS A 216 6.75 17.30 -4.99
CA CYS A 216 5.40 17.57 -5.51
C CYS A 216 4.97 16.60 -6.62
N TRP A 217 5.92 16.14 -7.47
CA TRP A 217 5.66 15.07 -8.44
C TRP A 217 5.30 13.77 -7.73
N ASN A 218 6.06 13.40 -6.71
CA ASN A 218 5.81 12.19 -5.93
C ASN A 218 4.45 12.23 -5.24
N ALA A 219 4.06 13.36 -4.64
CA ALA A 219 2.76 13.51 -3.99
C ALA A 219 1.60 13.24 -4.96
N MET A 220 1.68 13.72 -6.21
CA MET A 220 0.66 13.45 -7.21
C MET A 220 0.70 12.02 -7.75
N ILE A 221 1.89 11.47 -8.04
CA ILE A 221 2.06 10.10 -8.55
C ILE A 221 1.54 9.10 -7.51
N ASP A 222 1.93 9.27 -6.25
CA ASP A 222 1.42 8.46 -5.14
C ASP A 222 -0.08 8.65 -4.97
N GLY A 223 -0.58 9.89 -4.98
CA GLY A 223 -2.01 10.18 -4.91
C GLY A 223 -2.85 9.42 -5.94
N TYR A 224 -2.44 9.41 -7.21
CA TYR A 224 -3.08 8.61 -8.26
C TYR A 224 -2.97 7.10 -8.00
N THR A 225 -1.80 6.62 -7.59
CA THR A 225 -1.54 5.20 -7.33
C THR A 225 -2.40 4.66 -6.18
N GLN A 226 -2.51 5.40 -5.08
CA GLN A 226 -3.28 4.99 -3.90
C GLN A 226 -4.80 4.97 -4.15
N HIS A 227 -5.28 5.71 -5.14
CA HIS A 227 -6.71 5.83 -5.48
C HIS A 227 -7.10 5.01 -6.73
N GLY A 228 -6.30 4.00 -7.08
CA GLY A 228 -6.63 3.07 -8.18
C GLY A 228 -6.62 3.71 -9.56
N LYS A 229 -5.78 4.74 -9.77
CA LYS A 229 -5.55 5.40 -11.07
C LYS A 229 -4.11 5.20 -11.57
N PRO A 230 -3.67 3.96 -11.75
CA PRO A 230 -2.27 3.66 -12.04
C PRO A 230 -1.82 4.14 -13.44
N THR A 231 -2.73 4.21 -14.41
CA THR A 231 -2.44 4.72 -15.77
C THR A 231 -2.01 6.18 -15.70
N GLU A 232 -2.79 7.02 -15.01
CA GLU A 232 -2.49 8.43 -14.80
C GLU A 232 -1.19 8.63 -13.99
N ALA A 233 -0.90 7.76 -13.03
CA ALA A 233 0.36 7.79 -12.27
C ALA A 233 1.58 7.57 -13.18
N VAL A 234 1.54 6.56 -14.06
CA VAL A 234 2.62 6.27 -15.01
C VAL A 234 2.75 7.36 -16.08
N GLU A 235 1.64 7.92 -16.57
CA GLU A 235 1.66 9.08 -17.47
C GLU A 235 2.31 10.29 -16.82
N LEU A 236 2.00 10.53 -15.54
CA LEU A 236 2.58 11.64 -14.80
C LEU A 236 4.08 11.46 -14.58
N PHE A 237 4.52 10.25 -14.28
CA PHE A 237 5.93 9.89 -14.23
C PHE A 237 6.64 10.12 -15.57
N ARG A 238 6.04 9.73 -16.70
CA ARG A 238 6.58 10.04 -18.04
C ARG A 238 6.70 11.56 -18.26
N LYS A 239 5.72 12.35 -17.78
CA LYS A 239 5.77 13.83 -17.83
C LYS A 239 6.86 14.41 -16.91
N MET A 240 7.11 13.81 -15.74
CA MET A 240 8.20 14.17 -14.84
C MET A 240 9.56 14.02 -15.53
N LEU A 241 9.78 12.87 -16.19
CA LEU A 241 11.01 12.60 -16.95
C LEU A 241 11.22 13.59 -18.11
N ARG A 242 10.16 13.91 -18.87
CA ARG A 242 10.21 14.93 -19.93
C ARG A 242 10.48 16.34 -19.40
N SER A 243 10.12 16.60 -18.14
CA SER A 243 10.40 17.86 -17.45
C SER A 243 11.82 17.90 -16.85
N SER A 244 12.67 16.91 -17.14
CA SER A 244 14.04 16.79 -16.63
C SER A 244 14.16 16.74 -15.10
N VAL A 245 13.07 16.40 -14.40
CA VAL A 245 13.10 16.19 -12.94
C VAL A 245 13.54 14.75 -12.69
N LYS A 246 14.61 14.58 -11.92
CA LYS A 246 15.16 13.25 -11.62
C LYS A 246 14.29 12.52 -10.59
N PRO A 247 13.75 11.33 -10.91
CA PRO A 247 13.12 10.43 -9.95
C PRO A 247 14.06 10.04 -8.83
N ASN A 248 13.51 9.84 -7.63
CA ASN A 248 14.20 9.26 -6.49
C ASN A 248 13.56 7.92 -6.08
N GLU A 249 14.01 7.35 -4.97
CA GLU A 249 13.51 6.09 -4.40
C GLU A 249 11.99 6.11 -4.20
N VAL A 250 11.47 7.22 -3.66
CA VAL A 250 10.03 7.40 -3.44
C VAL A 250 9.27 7.40 -4.77
N THR A 251 9.79 8.08 -5.80
CA THR A 251 9.17 8.08 -7.13
C THR A 251 9.06 6.67 -7.69
N VAL A 252 10.16 5.90 -7.67
CA VAL A 252 10.17 4.57 -8.30
C VAL A 252 9.30 3.58 -7.53
N ILE A 253 9.21 3.67 -6.21
CA ILE A 253 8.30 2.84 -5.39
C ILE A 253 6.84 3.08 -5.82
N SER A 254 6.39 4.34 -5.90
CA SER A 254 5.01 4.66 -6.33
C SER A 254 4.73 4.19 -7.76
N VAL A 255 5.68 4.37 -8.68
CA VAL A 255 5.51 3.94 -10.09
C VAL A 255 5.50 2.41 -10.22
N LEU A 256 6.34 1.70 -9.47
CA LEU A 256 6.35 0.24 -9.44
C LEU A 256 5.03 -0.31 -8.90
N SER A 257 4.47 0.31 -7.85
CA SER A 257 3.14 -0.02 -7.33
C SER A 257 2.06 0.19 -8.39
N ALA A 258 2.08 1.31 -9.13
CA ALA A 258 1.16 1.52 -10.25
C ALA A 258 1.31 0.45 -11.34
N CYS A 259 2.54 0.07 -11.70
CA CYS A 259 2.80 -1.02 -12.65
C CYS A 259 2.25 -2.36 -12.13
N ALA A 260 2.40 -2.64 -10.83
CA ALA A 260 1.89 -3.84 -10.18
C ALA A 260 0.35 -3.93 -10.21
N GLN A 261 -0.33 -2.80 -10.01
CA GLN A 261 -1.80 -2.71 -10.09
C GLN A 261 -2.30 -3.01 -11.52
N MET A 262 -1.59 -2.50 -12.54
CA MET A 262 -1.89 -2.76 -13.95
C MET A 262 -1.32 -4.08 -14.47
N GLY A 263 -0.49 -4.78 -13.67
CA GLY A 263 0.40 -5.86 -14.08
C GLY A 263 1.16 -5.59 -15.39
N ALA A 264 1.65 -4.36 -15.53
CA ALA A 264 2.42 -3.88 -16.69
C ALA A 264 3.89 -4.29 -16.55
N LEU A 265 4.20 -5.52 -16.96
CA LEU A 265 5.52 -6.13 -16.79
C LEU A 265 6.61 -5.36 -17.53
N GLU A 266 6.37 -4.95 -18.78
CA GLU A 266 7.40 -4.31 -19.59
C GLU A 266 7.71 -2.91 -19.06
N SER A 267 6.67 -2.18 -18.64
CA SER A 267 6.82 -0.92 -17.92
C SER A 267 7.61 -1.10 -16.61
N GLY A 268 7.32 -2.15 -15.84
CA GLY A 268 8.04 -2.48 -14.62
C GLY A 268 9.52 -2.83 -14.84
N LYS A 269 9.84 -3.64 -15.86
CA LYS A 269 11.22 -3.96 -16.27
C LYS A 269 11.99 -2.72 -16.72
N TRP A 270 11.33 -1.80 -17.42
CA TRP A 270 11.91 -0.53 -17.78
C TRP A 270 12.29 0.29 -16.54
N VAL A 271 11.39 0.37 -15.54
CA VAL A 271 11.67 1.08 -14.27
C VAL A 271 12.80 0.41 -13.51
N HIS A 272 12.84 -0.92 -13.45
CA HIS A 272 13.95 -1.66 -12.84
C HIS A 272 15.30 -1.35 -13.53
N SER A 273 15.31 -1.32 -14.86
CA SER A 273 16.50 -0.92 -15.63
C SER A 273 16.88 0.54 -15.37
N TYR A 274 15.89 1.42 -15.23
CA TYR A 274 16.09 2.83 -14.88
C TYR A 274 16.78 2.99 -13.52
N ILE A 275 16.36 2.23 -12.50
CA ILE A 275 16.98 2.22 -11.15
C ILE A 275 18.48 1.89 -11.26
N LYS A 276 18.81 0.81 -11.98
CA LYS A 276 20.20 0.35 -12.18
C LYS A 276 21.03 1.40 -12.95
N ASN A 277 20.50 1.92 -14.05
CA ASN A 277 21.22 2.87 -14.93
C ASN A 277 21.43 4.26 -14.31
N ASN A 278 20.52 4.70 -13.43
CA ASN A 278 20.60 6.02 -12.80
C ASN A 278 21.19 5.98 -11.38
N LYS A 279 21.70 4.81 -10.94
CA LYS A 279 22.31 4.63 -9.61
C LYS A 279 21.39 5.07 -8.46
N ILE A 280 20.09 4.84 -8.60
CA ILE A 280 19.13 5.00 -7.50
C ILE A 280 19.50 3.95 -6.43
N TRP A 281 19.49 4.36 -5.17
CA TRP A 281 19.90 3.45 -4.10
C TRP A 281 18.93 2.29 -3.98
N PHE A 282 19.44 1.07 -4.23
CA PHE A 282 18.70 -0.17 -4.05
C PHE A 282 18.71 -0.55 -2.57
N ASN A 283 17.68 -0.13 -1.84
CA ASN A 283 17.43 -0.50 -0.45
C ASN A 283 16.31 -1.56 -0.36
N ALA A 284 16.05 -2.07 0.84
CA ALA A 284 15.00 -3.06 1.07
C ALA A 284 13.63 -2.59 0.55
N GLN A 285 13.27 -1.31 0.70
CA GLN A 285 11.98 -0.77 0.24
C GLN A 285 11.83 -0.81 -1.29
N VAL A 286 12.88 -0.41 -2.03
CA VAL A 286 12.89 -0.49 -3.49
C VAL A 286 12.87 -1.94 -3.96
N GLY A 287 13.63 -2.83 -3.30
CA GLY A 287 13.62 -4.26 -3.58
C GLY A 287 12.24 -4.89 -3.38
N THR A 288 11.59 -4.61 -2.25
CA THR A 288 10.23 -5.07 -1.94
C THR A 288 9.20 -4.57 -2.96
N ALA A 289 9.28 -3.32 -3.39
CA ALA A 289 8.39 -2.78 -4.43
C ALA A 289 8.59 -3.48 -5.80
N LEU A 290 9.84 -3.84 -6.14
CA LEU A 290 10.14 -4.62 -7.33
C LEU A 290 9.61 -6.05 -7.24
N ILE A 291 9.76 -6.73 -6.09
CA ILE A 291 9.19 -8.06 -5.85
C ILE A 291 7.67 -8.02 -6.05
N ASP A 292 6.97 -7.08 -5.40
CA ASP A 292 5.52 -6.93 -5.54
C ASP A 292 5.10 -6.71 -7.00
N MET A 293 5.81 -5.82 -7.71
CA MET A 293 5.57 -5.55 -9.12
C MET A 293 5.74 -6.80 -9.99
N TYR A 294 6.84 -7.54 -9.83
CA TYR A 294 7.12 -8.73 -10.63
C TYR A 294 6.13 -9.86 -10.35
N CYS A 295 5.82 -10.13 -9.08
CA CYS A 295 4.79 -11.08 -8.67
C CYS A 295 3.44 -10.71 -9.31
N LYS A 296 2.98 -9.47 -9.14
CA LYS A 296 1.68 -9.00 -9.65
C LYS A 296 1.61 -8.84 -11.17
N SER A 297 2.75 -8.83 -11.85
CA SER A 297 2.86 -8.81 -13.33
C SER A 297 3.13 -10.19 -13.93
N GLY A 298 3.08 -11.25 -13.11
CA GLY A 298 3.14 -12.64 -13.54
C GLY A 298 4.55 -13.12 -13.91
N SER A 299 5.60 -12.52 -13.32
CA SER A 299 7.00 -12.94 -13.47
C SER A 299 7.59 -13.28 -12.09
N LEU A 300 7.20 -14.43 -11.54
CA LEU A 300 7.63 -14.84 -10.19
C LEU A 300 9.14 -15.10 -10.15
N GLU A 301 9.71 -15.59 -11.25
CA GLU A 301 11.13 -15.87 -11.38
C GLU A 301 12.00 -14.61 -11.24
N ASP A 302 11.60 -13.50 -11.88
CA ASP A 302 12.26 -12.19 -11.74
C ASP A 302 12.12 -11.67 -10.29
N ALA A 303 10.99 -11.93 -9.62
CA ALA A 303 10.77 -11.54 -8.24
C ALA A 303 11.73 -12.28 -7.28
N CYS A 304 11.91 -13.60 -7.47
CA CYS A 304 12.91 -14.37 -6.72
C CYS A 304 14.33 -13.82 -6.93
N GLN A 305 14.69 -13.46 -8.17
CA GLN A 305 16.00 -12.88 -8.46
C GLN A 305 16.21 -11.55 -7.71
N VAL A 306 15.21 -10.66 -7.73
CA VAL A 306 15.27 -9.39 -6.99
C VAL A 306 15.40 -9.62 -5.49
N PHE A 307 14.70 -10.61 -4.94
CA PHE A 307 14.80 -10.97 -3.53
C PHE A 307 16.23 -11.36 -3.14
N GLU A 308 16.91 -12.16 -3.96
CA GLU A 308 18.32 -12.50 -3.74
C GLU A 308 19.26 -11.29 -3.81
N GLU A 309 18.94 -10.27 -4.63
CA GLU A 309 19.73 -9.03 -4.71
C GLU A 309 19.63 -8.16 -3.43
N ILE A 310 18.61 -8.36 -2.57
CA ILE A 310 18.44 -7.62 -1.31
C ILE A 310 19.41 -8.15 -0.25
N LYS A 311 20.31 -7.27 0.24
CA LYS A 311 21.30 -7.61 1.29
C LYS A 311 20.65 -7.82 2.66
N ASP A 312 19.93 -6.81 3.13
CA ASP A 312 19.28 -6.79 4.44
C ASP A 312 17.77 -6.97 4.23
N LYS A 313 17.34 -8.24 4.15
CA LYS A 313 15.94 -8.60 3.94
C LYS A 313 15.16 -8.38 5.23
N ASP A 314 14.19 -7.47 5.21
CA ASP A 314 13.26 -7.29 6.31
C ASP A 314 12.02 -8.19 6.15
N VAL A 315 11.19 -8.25 7.20
CA VAL A 315 9.94 -9.04 7.20
C VAL A 315 9.03 -8.65 6.02
N VAL A 316 9.07 -7.40 5.57
CA VAL A 316 8.21 -6.92 4.47
C VAL A 316 8.64 -7.54 3.14
N ALA A 317 9.94 -7.62 2.87
CA ALA A 317 10.46 -8.29 1.66
C ALA A 317 10.05 -9.76 1.59
N TRP A 318 10.16 -10.48 2.72
CA TRP A 318 9.71 -11.87 2.82
C TRP A 318 8.20 -12.01 2.61
N ASN A 319 7.40 -11.13 3.25
CA ASN A 319 5.94 -11.14 3.10
C ASN A 319 5.51 -10.92 1.64
N SER A 320 6.19 -10.03 0.92
CA SER A 320 5.95 -9.81 -0.52
C SER A 320 6.23 -11.07 -1.34
N LEU A 321 7.29 -11.81 -1.05
CA LEU A 321 7.61 -13.05 -1.76
C LEU A 321 6.64 -14.19 -1.39
N ILE A 322 6.34 -14.39 -0.11
CA ILE A 322 5.36 -15.39 0.38
C ILE A 322 4.00 -15.17 -0.30
N THR A 323 3.52 -13.92 -0.30
CA THR A 323 2.25 -13.56 -0.94
C THR A 323 2.33 -13.77 -2.46
N GLY A 324 3.45 -13.45 -3.09
CA GLY A 324 3.69 -13.74 -4.51
C GLY A 324 3.56 -15.22 -4.85
N HIS A 325 4.19 -16.11 -4.07
CA HIS A 325 4.06 -17.56 -4.24
C HIS A 325 2.61 -18.04 -4.03
N ALA A 326 1.93 -17.54 -2.99
CA ALA A 326 0.52 -17.83 -2.72
C ALA A 326 -0.38 -17.45 -3.92
N MET A 327 -0.22 -16.23 -4.45
CA MET A 327 -0.97 -15.74 -5.61
C MET A 327 -0.74 -16.60 -6.86
N HIS A 328 0.44 -17.21 -7.00
CA HIS A 328 0.77 -18.10 -8.11
C HIS A 328 0.36 -19.56 -7.90
N GLY A 329 -0.28 -19.89 -6.77
CA GLY A 329 -0.66 -21.26 -6.42
C GLY A 329 0.50 -22.16 -5.98
N ARG A 330 1.66 -21.58 -5.68
CA ARG A 330 2.85 -22.28 -5.16
C ARG A 330 2.82 -22.31 -3.63
N SER A 331 1.77 -22.93 -3.09
CA SER A 331 1.46 -22.83 -1.66
C SER A 331 2.48 -23.52 -0.77
N ARG A 332 3.11 -24.61 -1.22
CA ARG A 332 4.15 -25.30 -0.44
C ARG A 332 5.39 -24.44 -0.30
N GLU A 333 5.84 -23.85 -1.39
CA GLU A 333 6.97 -22.94 -1.42
C GLU A 333 6.70 -21.68 -0.58
N ALA A 334 5.45 -21.19 -0.54
CA ALA A 334 5.07 -20.09 0.35
C ALA A 334 5.22 -20.46 1.84
N LEU A 335 4.86 -21.70 2.23
CA LEU A 335 5.02 -22.20 3.60
C LEU A 335 6.48 -22.50 3.94
N GLU A 336 7.28 -22.95 2.97
CA GLU A 336 8.73 -23.13 3.13
C GLU A 336 9.42 -21.78 3.38
N LEU A 337 9.05 -20.73 2.61
CA LEU A 337 9.54 -19.37 2.83
C LEU A 337 9.15 -18.82 4.21
N PHE A 338 7.97 -19.16 4.72
CA PHE A 338 7.58 -18.81 6.08
C PHE A 338 8.45 -19.50 7.14
N SER A 339 8.77 -20.79 6.96
CA SER A 339 9.71 -21.49 7.83
C SER A 339 11.09 -20.82 7.81
N GLN A 340 11.60 -20.50 6.62
CA GLN A 340 12.89 -19.82 6.46
C GLN A 340 12.91 -18.44 7.14
N LEU A 341 11.84 -17.65 7.03
CA LEU A 341 11.71 -16.38 7.75
C LEU A 341 11.87 -16.57 9.26
N CYS A 342 11.23 -17.60 9.82
CA CYS A 342 11.34 -17.91 11.26
C CYS A 342 12.75 -18.39 11.62
N ASP A 343 13.39 -19.19 10.77
CA ASP A 343 14.75 -19.71 10.97
C ASP A 343 15.81 -18.60 10.95
N GLU A 344 15.59 -17.53 10.18
CA GLU A 344 16.41 -16.30 10.17
C GLU A 344 16.22 -15.43 11.43
N GLY A 345 15.37 -15.85 12.37
CA GLY A 345 15.11 -15.14 13.62
C GLY A 345 14.25 -13.88 13.45
N LEU A 346 13.69 -13.65 12.26
CA LEU A 346 12.74 -12.58 12.02
C LEU A 346 11.38 -12.95 12.63
N GLN A 347 10.70 -11.96 13.20
CA GLN A 347 9.38 -12.17 13.80
C GLN A 347 8.30 -12.01 12.72
N PRO A 348 7.47 -13.04 12.45
CA PRO A 348 6.29 -12.89 11.62
C PRO A 348 5.39 -11.75 12.09
N THR A 349 4.72 -11.09 11.15
CA THR A 349 3.72 -10.06 11.44
C THR A 349 2.33 -10.53 11.04
N ASP A 350 1.31 -9.73 11.34
CA ASP A 350 -0.05 -9.90 10.81
C ASP A 350 -0.04 -10.06 9.27
N VAL A 351 0.72 -9.25 8.56
CA VAL A 351 0.83 -9.36 7.10
C VAL A 351 1.42 -10.71 6.65
N THR A 352 2.36 -11.28 7.42
CA THR A 352 2.94 -12.61 7.14
C THR A 352 1.86 -13.68 7.17
N PHE A 353 1.00 -13.65 8.20
CA PHE A 353 -0.08 -14.61 8.37
C PHE A 353 -1.15 -14.51 7.30
N VAL A 354 -1.50 -13.31 6.84
CA VAL A 354 -2.37 -13.13 5.67
C VAL A 354 -1.79 -13.84 4.44
N GLY A 355 -0.47 -13.73 4.20
CA GLY A 355 0.21 -14.39 3.08
C GLY A 355 0.10 -15.92 3.12
N VAL A 356 0.45 -16.53 4.25
CA VAL A 356 0.42 -18.00 4.40
C VAL A 356 -1.00 -18.57 4.47
N LEU A 357 -1.96 -17.86 5.09
CA LEU A 357 -3.35 -18.31 5.14
C LEU A 357 -4.00 -18.23 3.75
N ASN A 358 -3.67 -17.23 2.93
CA ASN A 358 -4.06 -17.20 1.52
C ASN A 358 -3.46 -18.35 0.72
N ALA A 359 -2.18 -18.71 0.98
CA ALA A 359 -1.56 -19.88 0.37
C ALA A 359 -2.34 -21.16 0.70
N CYS A 360 -2.72 -21.34 1.97
CA CYS A 360 -3.56 -22.46 2.39
C CYS A 360 -4.94 -22.42 1.72
N SER A 361 -5.60 -21.26 1.69
CA SER A 361 -6.91 -21.08 1.02
C SER A 361 -6.88 -21.48 -0.45
N HIS A 362 -5.84 -21.11 -1.19
CA HIS A 362 -5.75 -21.38 -2.63
C HIS A 362 -5.36 -22.82 -2.97
N ALA A 363 -4.80 -23.57 -2.02
CA ALA A 363 -4.44 -24.98 -2.16
C ALA A 363 -5.38 -25.94 -1.40
N GLY A 364 -6.33 -25.41 -0.62
CA GLY A 364 -7.26 -26.23 0.17
C GLY A 364 -6.60 -26.92 1.38
N LEU A 365 -5.50 -26.37 1.89
CA LEU A 365 -4.75 -26.90 3.03
C LEU A 365 -5.43 -26.53 4.35
N VAL A 366 -6.59 -27.13 4.62
CA VAL A 366 -7.44 -26.78 5.76
C VAL A 366 -6.73 -27.02 7.09
N SER A 367 -6.06 -28.16 7.23
CA SER A 367 -5.39 -28.56 8.47
C SER A 367 -4.24 -27.61 8.81
N GLU A 368 -3.41 -27.28 7.82
CA GLU A 368 -2.29 -26.35 7.94
C GLU A 368 -2.78 -24.93 8.19
N GLY A 369 -3.85 -24.50 7.51
CA GLY A 369 -4.48 -23.20 7.75
C GLY A 369 -4.97 -23.02 9.18
N ARG A 370 -5.63 -24.05 9.75
CA ARG A 370 -6.04 -24.04 11.17
C ARG A 370 -4.84 -23.96 12.12
N ALA A 371 -3.81 -24.77 11.88
CA ALA A 371 -2.61 -24.76 12.72
C ALA A 371 -1.90 -23.41 12.71
N LEU A 372 -1.75 -22.79 11.52
CA LEU A 372 -1.17 -21.46 11.37
C LEU A 372 -2.02 -20.40 12.08
N PHE A 373 -3.34 -20.42 11.88
CA PHE A 373 -4.25 -19.46 12.52
C PHE A 373 -4.19 -19.54 14.05
N GLN A 374 -4.11 -20.73 14.63
CA GLN A 374 -3.93 -20.92 16.07
C GLN A 374 -2.53 -20.48 16.55
N SER A 375 -1.49 -20.73 15.76
CA SER A 375 -0.12 -20.34 16.11
C SER A 375 0.06 -18.83 16.22
N MET A 376 -0.75 -18.03 15.52
CA MET A 376 -0.74 -16.57 15.61
C MET A 376 -0.87 -16.08 17.06
N GLU A 377 -1.90 -16.54 17.76
CA GLU A 377 -2.16 -16.14 19.15
C GLU A 377 -1.19 -16.83 20.11
N HIS A 378 -1.03 -18.15 19.97
CA HIS A 378 -0.35 -18.96 20.98
C HIS A 378 1.18 -18.92 20.91
N VAL A 379 1.75 -18.72 19.72
CA VAL A 379 3.20 -18.74 19.49
C VAL A 379 3.73 -17.34 19.23
N HIS A 380 3.04 -16.56 18.38
CA HIS A 380 3.54 -15.26 17.93
C HIS A 380 2.92 -14.07 18.68
N ASN A 381 1.91 -14.31 19.54
CA ASN A 381 1.20 -13.27 20.29
C ASN A 381 0.61 -12.18 19.37
N ILE A 382 0.10 -12.59 18.20
CA ILE A 382 -0.56 -11.75 17.20
C ILE A 382 -2.05 -11.99 17.30
N GLU A 383 -2.81 -10.93 17.61
CA GLU A 383 -4.27 -11.00 17.62
C GLU A 383 -4.82 -11.08 16.18
N PRO A 384 -5.72 -12.02 15.87
CA PRO A 384 -6.38 -12.10 14.58
C PRO A 384 -7.13 -10.80 14.25
N LYS A 385 -7.08 -10.45 12.97
CA LYS A 385 -7.68 -9.25 12.38
C LYS A 385 -8.64 -9.68 11.29
N ILE A 386 -9.44 -8.75 10.78
CA ILE A 386 -10.47 -9.03 9.79
C ILE A 386 -9.91 -9.75 8.55
N GLU A 387 -8.69 -9.42 8.13
CA GLU A 387 -8.01 -10.04 6.99
C GLU A 387 -7.69 -11.52 7.24
N HIS A 388 -7.28 -11.87 8.46
CA HIS A 388 -6.98 -13.25 8.86
C HIS A 388 -8.25 -14.11 8.88
N TYR A 389 -9.33 -13.58 9.46
CA TYR A 389 -10.64 -14.24 9.41
C TYR A 389 -11.15 -14.36 7.97
N GLY A 390 -10.90 -13.35 7.12
CA GLY A 390 -11.15 -13.38 5.67
C GLY A 390 -10.52 -14.58 4.98
N CYS A 391 -9.22 -14.80 5.23
CA CYS A 391 -8.49 -15.92 4.66
C CYS A 391 -9.06 -17.27 5.14
N MET A 392 -9.41 -17.38 6.43
CA MET A 392 -9.98 -18.61 6.99
C MET A 392 -11.39 -18.91 6.49
N VAL A 393 -12.25 -17.89 6.37
CA VAL A 393 -13.60 -18.05 5.81
C VAL A 393 -13.53 -18.42 4.33
N ASP A 394 -12.60 -17.85 3.56
CA ASP A 394 -12.37 -18.26 2.16
C ASP A 394 -11.88 -19.72 2.08
N LEU A 395 -10.92 -20.12 2.92
CA LEU A 395 -10.40 -21.50 2.99
C LEU A 395 -11.50 -22.52 3.34
N LEU A 396 -12.21 -22.30 4.44
CA LEU A 396 -13.29 -23.18 4.91
C LEU A 396 -14.45 -23.19 3.91
N GLY A 397 -14.78 -22.02 3.36
CA GLY A 397 -15.82 -21.83 2.37
C GLY A 397 -15.56 -22.60 1.08
N ARG A 398 -14.31 -22.62 0.57
CA ARG A 398 -13.91 -23.43 -0.60
C ARG A 398 -13.89 -24.93 -0.30
N ALA A 399 -13.55 -25.30 0.92
CA ALA A 399 -13.51 -26.70 1.37
C ALA A 399 -14.91 -27.28 1.67
N GLY A 400 -15.98 -26.47 1.58
CA GLY A 400 -17.35 -26.91 1.89
C GLY A 400 -17.70 -26.93 3.37
N LEU A 401 -16.82 -26.42 4.24
CA LEU A 401 -17.00 -26.32 5.68
C LEU A 401 -17.74 -25.02 6.04
N VAL A 402 -18.88 -24.79 5.40
CA VAL A 402 -19.62 -23.51 5.48
C VAL A 402 -20.16 -23.24 6.88
N GLU A 403 -20.61 -24.26 7.62
CA GLU A 403 -21.09 -24.09 8.99
C GLU A 403 -19.94 -23.69 9.93
N GLU A 404 -18.77 -24.30 9.81
CA GLU A 404 -17.58 -23.92 10.58
C GLU A 404 -17.13 -22.49 10.25
N ALA A 405 -17.20 -22.09 8.98
CA ALA A 405 -16.92 -20.72 8.58
C ALA A 405 -17.88 -19.72 9.25
N HIS A 406 -19.16 -20.09 9.37
CA HIS A 406 -20.16 -19.27 10.06
C HIS A 406 -19.89 -19.18 11.56
N ASP A 407 -19.58 -20.30 12.22
CA ASP A 407 -19.24 -20.34 13.64
C ASP A 407 -17.97 -19.52 13.94
N LEU A 408 -16.98 -19.57 13.04
CA LEU A 408 -15.79 -18.72 13.13
C LEU A 408 -16.17 -17.24 13.07
N MET A 409 -17.05 -16.84 12.16
CA MET A 409 -17.52 -15.45 12.07
C MET A 409 -18.26 -14.99 13.32
N GLN A 410 -19.03 -15.86 13.96
CA GLN A 410 -19.75 -15.55 15.19
C GLN A 410 -18.83 -15.42 16.41
N SER A 411 -17.68 -16.09 16.40
CA SER A 411 -16.69 -16.06 17.50
C SER A 411 -15.64 -14.96 17.37
N MET A 412 -15.73 -14.13 16.32
CA MET A 412 -14.80 -13.01 16.09
C MET A 412 -14.88 -11.95 17.18
N ARG A 413 -13.73 -11.37 17.54
CA ARG A 413 -13.64 -10.19 18.42
C ARG A 413 -13.83 -8.86 17.68
N VAL A 414 -13.83 -8.90 16.36
CA VAL A 414 -13.94 -7.74 15.46
C VAL A 414 -15.22 -7.88 14.64
N GLU A 415 -15.90 -6.78 14.36
CA GLU A 415 -17.09 -6.81 13.51
C GLU A 415 -16.74 -7.23 12.08
N PRO A 416 -17.45 -8.22 11.50
CA PRO A 416 -17.27 -8.63 10.12
C PRO A 416 -17.51 -7.50 9.12
N ASP A 417 -16.54 -7.26 8.24
CA ASP A 417 -16.66 -6.27 7.17
C ASP A 417 -17.40 -6.83 5.94
N THR A 418 -17.67 -5.95 4.98
CA THR A 418 -18.43 -6.32 3.77
C THR A 418 -17.69 -7.32 2.86
N VAL A 419 -16.36 -7.41 2.97
CA VAL A 419 -15.53 -8.33 2.17
C VAL A 419 -15.61 -9.74 2.75
N LEU A 420 -15.52 -9.88 4.08
CA LEU A 420 -15.68 -11.13 4.79
C LEU A 420 -17.06 -11.74 4.53
N TRP A 421 -18.12 -10.93 4.67
CA TRP A 421 -19.48 -11.35 4.34
C TRP A 421 -19.64 -11.75 2.87
N GLY A 422 -19.01 -11.02 1.95
CA GLY A 422 -19.00 -11.37 0.54
C GLY A 422 -18.37 -12.74 0.27
N SER A 423 -17.27 -13.05 0.95
CA SER A 423 -16.57 -14.35 0.87
C SER A 423 -17.45 -15.49 1.40
N PHE A 424 -18.11 -15.26 2.54
CA PHE A 424 -19.06 -16.21 3.12
C PHE A 424 -20.28 -16.46 2.22
N LEU A 425 -20.89 -15.40 1.68
CA LEU A 425 -22.01 -15.51 0.74
C LEU A 425 -21.62 -16.25 -0.55
N ALA A 426 -20.40 -16.05 -1.03
CA ALA A 426 -19.87 -16.81 -2.16
C ALA A 426 -19.76 -18.31 -1.85
N ALA A 427 -19.32 -18.68 -0.64
CA ALA A 427 -19.28 -20.07 -0.17
C ALA A 427 -20.69 -20.68 -0.03
N CYS A 428 -21.64 -19.93 0.53
CA CYS A 428 -23.04 -20.34 0.62
C CYS A 428 -23.62 -20.66 -0.77
N ARG A 429 -23.35 -19.81 -1.77
CA ARG A 429 -23.76 -20.05 -3.16
C ARG A 429 -23.08 -21.28 -3.74
N LEU A 430 -21.76 -21.42 -3.56
CA LEU A 430 -20.97 -22.54 -4.10
C LEU A 430 -21.49 -23.89 -3.59
N HIS A 431 -21.80 -23.99 -2.31
CA HIS A 431 -22.28 -25.21 -1.65
C HIS A 431 -23.80 -25.29 -1.51
N LYS A 432 -24.55 -24.44 -2.24
CA LYS A 432 -26.02 -24.43 -2.28
C LYS A 432 -26.70 -24.28 -0.90
N LYS A 433 -26.07 -23.57 0.03
CA LYS A 433 -26.61 -23.19 1.35
C LYS A 433 -27.48 -21.93 1.24
N ILE A 434 -28.55 -22.04 0.44
CA ILE A 434 -29.43 -20.94 0.04
C ILE A 434 -30.05 -20.21 1.25
N ASN A 435 -30.65 -20.95 2.17
CA ASN A 435 -31.32 -20.38 3.35
C ASN A 435 -30.39 -19.55 4.23
N LEU A 436 -29.13 -19.98 4.39
CA LEU A 436 -28.13 -19.27 5.18
C LEU A 436 -27.64 -18.02 4.45
N GLY A 437 -27.39 -18.15 3.14
CA GLY A 437 -27.02 -17.02 2.29
C GLY A 437 -28.08 -15.92 2.24
N GLU A 438 -29.37 -16.29 2.14
CA GLU A 438 -30.49 -15.34 2.15
C GLU A 438 -30.60 -14.60 3.49
N LYS A 439 -30.52 -15.32 4.62
CA LYS A 439 -30.56 -14.71 5.97
C LYS A 439 -29.47 -13.67 6.14
N VAL A 440 -28.24 -14.02 5.78
CA VAL A 440 -27.09 -13.11 5.89
C VAL A 440 -27.24 -11.92 4.95
N ALA A 441 -27.63 -12.14 3.70
CA ALA A 441 -27.80 -11.04 2.75
C ALA A 441 -28.89 -10.06 3.18
N ASN A 442 -30.02 -10.55 3.69
CA ASN A 442 -31.09 -9.71 4.23
C ASN A 442 -30.64 -8.94 5.48
N PHE A 443 -29.88 -9.56 6.37
CA PHE A 443 -29.26 -8.87 7.52
C PHE A 443 -28.38 -7.68 7.09
N LEU A 444 -27.55 -7.86 6.07
CA LEU A 444 -26.69 -6.79 5.54
C LEU A 444 -27.48 -5.65 4.89
N LEU A 445 -28.58 -5.98 4.22
CA LEU A 445 -29.49 -4.98 3.64
C LEU A 445 -30.19 -4.17 4.75
N SER A 446 -30.71 -4.84 5.78
CA SER A 446 -31.40 -4.18 6.89
C SER A 446 -30.50 -3.27 7.71
N ASN A 447 -29.21 -3.60 7.82
CA ASN A 447 -28.23 -2.79 8.57
C ASN A 447 -27.55 -1.71 7.73
N GLY A 448 -27.88 -1.59 6.44
CA GLY A 448 -27.28 -0.59 5.56
C GLY A 448 -25.80 -0.83 5.23
N THR A 449 -25.29 -2.04 5.46
CA THR A 449 -23.87 -2.42 5.22
C THR A 449 -23.68 -3.17 3.90
N ALA A 450 -24.74 -3.33 3.11
CA ALA A 450 -24.68 -4.04 1.83
C ALA A 450 -23.88 -3.27 0.76
N ASN A 451 -22.92 -3.96 0.13
CA ASN A 451 -22.18 -3.45 -1.02
C ASN A 451 -22.72 -4.04 -2.34
N SER A 452 -22.18 -3.61 -3.47
CA SER A 452 -22.57 -4.10 -4.80
C SER A 452 -22.50 -5.64 -4.91
N GLY A 453 -21.49 -6.25 -4.30
CA GLY A 453 -21.31 -7.71 -4.22
C GLY A 453 -22.45 -8.39 -3.47
N THR A 454 -22.90 -7.84 -2.35
CA THR A 454 -24.04 -8.38 -1.56
C THR A 454 -25.32 -8.41 -2.39
N TYR A 455 -25.67 -7.29 -3.06
CA TYR A 455 -26.86 -7.23 -3.92
C TYR A 455 -26.76 -8.23 -5.07
N ILE A 456 -25.59 -8.35 -5.71
CA ILE A 456 -25.37 -9.27 -6.81
C ILE A 456 -25.48 -10.72 -6.33
N LEU A 457 -24.87 -11.08 -5.20
CA LEU A 457 -24.93 -12.44 -4.66
C LEU A 457 -26.36 -12.81 -4.25
N LEU A 458 -27.11 -11.91 -3.60
CA LEU A 458 -28.52 -12.15 -3.27
C LEU A 458 -29.39 -12.27 -4.53
N SER A 459 -29.23 -11.37 -5.48
CA SER A 459 -29.89 -11.47 -6.79
C SER A 459 -29.56 -12.79 -7.48
N ASN A 460 -28.33 -13.28 -7.37
CA ASN A 460 -27.94 -14.56 -7.94
C ASN A 460 -28.59 -15.74 -7.20
N ILE A 461 -28.71 -15.67 -5.87
CA ILE A 461 -29.44 -16.67 -5.07
C ILE A 461 -30.90 -16.76 -5.52
N TYR A 462 -31.62 -15.63 -5.65
CA TYR A 462 -33.00 -15.63 -6.14
C TYR A 462 -33.13 -16.10 -7.59
N ALA A 463 -32.17 -15.74 -8.46
CA ALA A 463 -32.14 -16.23 -9.84
C ALA A 463 -31.98 -17.76 -9.90
N THR A 464 -31.15 -18.36 -9.03
CA THR A 464 -31.01 -19.83 -8.96
C THR A 464 -32.28 -20.54 -8.49
N LEU A 465 -33.16 -19.84 -7.76
CA LEU A 465 -34.48 -20.33 -7.34
C LEU A 465 -35.58 -20.07 -8.39
N GLY A 466 -35.28 -19.37 -9.49
CA GLY A 466 -36.26 -18.94 -10.48
C GLY A 466 -37.19 -17.82 -10.00
N ASN A 467 -36.88 -17.16 -8.88
CA ASN A 467 -37.68 -16.07 -8.34
C ASN A 467 -37.28 -14.72 -8.97
N TRP A 468 -37.74 -14.48 -10.19
CA TRP A 468 -37.41 -13.28 -10.96
C TRP A 468 -37.99 -11.98 -10.40
N GLU A 469 -39.09 -12.07 -9.65
CA GLU A 469 -39.68 -10.93 -8.95
C GLU A 469 -38.72 -10.38 -7.89
N GLU A 470 -38.17 -11.25 -7.05
CA GLU A 470 -37.17 -10.88 -6.05
C GLU A 470 -35.86 -10.39 -6.69
N VAL A 471 -35.43 -10.98 -7.81
CA VAL A 471 -34.29 -10.48 -8.60
C VAL A 471 -34.52 -9.03 -9.04
N ALA A 472 -35.70 -8.72 -9.58
CA ALA A 472 -36.05 -7.37 -10.00
C ALA A 472 -36.11 -6.41 -8.80
N ARG A 473 -36.66 -6.86 -7.67
CA ARG A 473 -36.72 -6.09 -6.42
C ARG A 473 -35.33 -5.74 -5.90
N VAL A 474 -34.42 -6.71 -5.78
CA VAL A 474 -33.05 -6.50 -5.30
C VAL A 474 -32.27 -5.58 -6.25
N ARG A 475 -32.41 -5.73 -7.56
CA ARG A 475 -31.77 -4.83 -8.55
C ARG A 475 -32.31 -3.40 -8.50
N THR A 476 -33.60 -3.23 -8.21
CA THR A 476 -34.22 -1.92 -8.03
C THR A 476 -33.71 -1.25 -6.76
N LEU A 477 -33.65 -2.00 -5.65
CA LEU A 477 -33.10 -1.52 -4.39
C LEU A 477 -31.64 -1.09 -4.55
N MET A 478 -30.82 -1.89 -5.25
CA MET A 478 -29.43 -1.55 -5.56
C MET A 478 -29.30 -0.18 -6.27
N LYS A 479 -30.16 0.09 -7.26
CA LYS A 479 -30.19 1.38 -7.98
C LYS A 479 -30.62 2.54 -7.07
N GLN A 480 -31.65 2.33 -6.24
CA GLN A 480 -32.15 3.34 -5.31
C GLN A 480 -31.13 3.70 -4.23
N SER A 481 -30.33 2.73 -3.78
CA SER A 481 -29.23 2.95 -2.84
C SER A 481 -27.98 3.59 -3.49
N GLY A 482 -28.03 3.95 -4.78
CA GLY A 482 -26.90 4.56 -5.50
C GLY A 482 -25.73 3.60 -5.76
N VAL A 483 -25.90 2.30 -5.51
CA VAL A 483 -24.85 1.30 -5.66
C VAL A 483 -24.78 0.85 -7.12
N GLN A 484 -23.62 1.05 -7.75
CA GLN A 484 -23.39 0.61 -9.13
C GLN A 484 -22.67 -0.74 -9.20
N LYS A 485 -23.02 -1.54 -10.21
CA LYS A 485 -22.29 -2.77 -10.52
C LYS A 485 -20.98 -2.42 -11.20
N GLU A 486 -19.87 -2.91 -10.66
CA GLU A 486 -18.58 -2.83 -11.33
C GLU A 486 -18.60 -3.69 -12.61
N PRO A 487 -18.29 -3.13 -13.78
CA PRO A 487 -18.20 -3.89 -15.01
C PRO A 487 -16.98 -4.83 -14.99
N GLY A 488 -17.13 -6.01 -15.58
CA GLY A 488 -15.98 -6.89 -15.82
C GLY A 488 -15.09 -6.33 -16.92
N CYS A 489 -13.84 -6.04 -16.59
CA CYS A 489 -12.82 -5.54 -17.49
C CYS A 489 -11.62 -6.50 -17.49
N SER A 490 -11.13 -6.84 -18.67
CA SER A 490 -9.86 -7.56 -18.84
C SER A 490 -8.86 -6.69 -19.58
N SER A 491 -7.62 -6.64 -19.10
CA SER A 491 -6.54 -5.90 -19.74
C SER A 491 -5.40 -6.82 -20.15
N ILE A 492 -4.65 -6.38 -21.17
CA ILE A 492 -3.49 -7.09 -21.73
C ILE A 492 -2.46 -6.05 -22.19
N GLU A 493 -1.18 -6.29 -21.87
CA GLU A 493 -0.06 -5.48 -22.34
C GLU A 493 0.49 -6.05 -23.66
N VAL A 494 0.42 -5.27 -24.73
CA VAL A 494 1.01 -5.59 -26.05
C VAL A 494 1.75 -4.37 -26.56
N ASN A 495 2.99 -4.53 -27.04
CA ASN A 495 3.81 -3.43 -27.57
C ASN A 495 3.92 -2.23 -26.61
N ASN A 496 4.11 -2.48 -25.30
CA ASN A 496 4.19 -1.48 -24.23
C ASN A 496 2.94 -0.60 -24.06
N MET A 497 1.80 -1.07 -24.56
CA MET A 497 0.49 -0.44 -24.40
C MET A 497 -0.45 -1.41 -23.69
N ILE A 498 -1.20 -0.89 -22.73
CA ILE A 498 -2.26 -1.63 -22.06
C ILE A 498 -3.54 -1.46 -22.89
N HIS A 499 -4.15 -2.57 -23.26
CA HIS A 499 -5.43 -2.61 -23.97
C HIS A 499 -6.49 -3.17 -23.02
N GLU A 500 -7.57 -2.41 -22.82
CA GLU A 500 -8.68 -2.78 -21.94
C GLU A 500 -9.89 -3.22 -22.76
N PHE A 501 -10.56 -4.28 -22.28
CA PHE A 501 -11.73 -4.86 -22.92
C PHE A 501 -12.88 -4.96 -21.94
N ILE A 502 -13.99 -4.33 -22.29
CA ILE A 502 -15.26 -4.37 -21.56
C ILE A 502 -16.32 -4.90 -22.52
N VAL A 503 -17.23 -5.73 -22.01
CA VAL A 503 -18.31 -6.31 -22.81
C VAL A 503 -19.16 -5.20 -23.44
N GLY A 504 -19.33 -5.24 -24.76
CA GLY A 504 -20.09 -4.26 -25.53
C GLY A 504 -19.30 -3.03 -25.98
N ASP A 505 -18.04 -2.87 -25.55
CA ASP A 505 -17.17 -1.81 -26.04
C ASP A 505 -16.58 -2.14 -27.41
N LEU A 506 -16.92 -1.32 -28.42
CA LEU A 506 -16.44 -1.44 -29.79
C LEU A 506 -15.43 -0.35 -30.19
N ARG A 507 -14.96 0.47 -29.23
CA ARG A 507 -14.05 1.60 -29.50
C ARG A 507 -12.64 1.17 -29.91
N HIS A 508 -12.27 -0.08 -29.65
CA HIS A 508 -10.94 -0.58 -29.97
C HIS A 508 -10.69 -0.57 -31.50
N PRO A 509 -9.56 -0.03 -32.01
CA PRO A 509 -9.30 0.07 -33.46
C PRO A 509 -9.38 -1.26 -34.20
N LYS A 510 -8.94 -2.35 -33.56
CA LYS A 510 -8.99 -3.73 -34.09
C LYS A 510 -10.27 -4.51 -33.76
N SER A 511 -11.35 -3.84 -33.35
CA SER A 511 -12.57 -4.52 -32.89
C SER A 511 -13.07 -5.58 -33.89
N ARG A 512 -13.13 -5.26 -35.19
CA ARG A 512 -13.55 -6.20 -36.25
C ARG A 512 -12.72 -7.50 -36.28
N GLU A 513 -11.39 -7.38 -36.17
CA GLU A 513 -10.47 -8.54 -36.18
C GLU A 513 -10.63 -9.38 -34.90
N ILE A 514 -10.84 -8.73 -33.76
CA ILE A 514 -11.06 -9.42 -32.47
C ILE A 514 -12.33 -10.27 -32.52
N TYR A 515 -13.44 -9.71 -33.01
CA TYR A 515 -14.70 -10.45 -33.14
C TYR A 515 -14.61 -11.58 -34.16
N ALA A 516 -13.90 -11.38 -35.29
CA ALA A 516 -13.64 -12.46 -36.24
C ALA A 516 -12.83 -13.61 -35.61
N MET A 517 -11.83 -13.29 -34.79
CA MET A 517 -11.07 -14.29 -34.03
C MET A 517 -11.93 -15.00 -32.98
N LEU A 518 -12.85 -14.30 -32.30
CA LEU A 518 -13.80 -14.93 -31.39
C LEU A 518 -14.73 -15.93 -32.08
N ASP A 519 -15.22 -15.61 -33.28
CA ASP A 519 -16.05 -16.51 -34.06
C ASP A 519 -15.28 -17.76 -34.48
N GLU A 520 -14.01 -17.61 -34.85
CA GLU A 520 -13.13 -18.73 -35.14
C GLU A 520 -12.87 -19.60 -33.90
N LEU A 521 -12.54 -18.99 -32.76
CA LEU A 521 -12.38 -19.72 -31.50
C LEU A 521 -13.67 -20.46 -31.12
N LYS A 522 -14.84 -19.85 -31.31
CA LYS A 522 -16.14 -20.49 -31.04
C LYS A 522 -16.32 -21.74 -31.91
N ARG A 523 -15.92 -21.69 -33.18
CA ARG A 523 -15.95 -22.84 -34.11
C ARG A 523 -15.01 -23.96 -33.65
N LEU A 524 -13.78 -23.61 -33.28
CA LEU A 524 -12.77 -24.57 -32.80
C LEU A 524 -13.17 -25.22 -31.48
N LEU A 525 -13.71 -24.44 -30.53
CA LEU A 525 -14.21 -24.94 -29.25
C LEU A 525 -15.36 -25.94 -29.46
N LYS A 526 -16.34 -25.61 -30.31
CA LYS A 526 -17.44 -26.53 -30.64
C LYS A 526 -16.94 -27.84 -31.26
N ALA A 527 -15.92 -27.79 -32.12
CA ALA A 527 -15.31 -28.99 -32.70
C ALA A 527 -14.63 -29.89 -31.64
N GLN A 528 -14.22 -29.34 -30.50
CA GLN A 528 -13.67 -30.06 -29.35
C GLN A 528 -14.74 -30.50 -28.33
N GLY A 529 -16.03 -30.34 -28.65
CA GLY A 529 -17.14 -30.74 -27.79
C GLY A 529 -17.43 -29.78 -26.63
N TYR A 530 -16.95 -28.53 -26.68
CA TYR A 530 -17.28 -27.53 -25.68
C TYR A 530 -18.77 -27.15 -25.73
N VAL A 531 -19.41 -27.20 -24.56
CA VAL A 531 -20.78 -26.75 -24.33
C VAL A 531 -20.75 -25.56 -23.37
N PRO A 532 -21.27 -24.38 -23.77
CA PRO A 532 -21.37 -23.22 -22.88
C PRO A 532 -22.23 -23.54 -21.64
N ARG A 533 -21.76 -23.11 -20.46
CA ARG A 533 -22.51 -23.27 -19.21
C ARG A 533 -23.55 -22.16 -19.04
N THR A 534 -24.66 -22.24 -19.78
CA THR A 534 -25.70 -21.20 -19.81
C THR A 534 -26.38 -20.99 -18.45
N GLU A 535 -26.32 -21.98 -17.54
CA GLU A 535 -26.80 -21.85 -16.16
C GLU A 535 -26.07 -20.76 -15.34
N LEU A 536 -24.90 -20.31 -15.80
CA LEU A 536 -24.16 -19.21 -15.17
C LEU A 536 -24.70 -17.83 -15.55
N VAL A 537 -25.53 -17.73 -16.59
CA VAL A 537 -26.15 -16.47 -17.02
C VAL A 537 -27.45 -16.28 -16.25
N LEU A 538 -27.35 -15.59 -15.11
CA LEU A 538 -28.45 -15.30 -14.19
C LEU A 538 -29.26 -14.07 -14.65
N HIS A 539 -29.63 -14.07 -15.93
CA HIS A 539 -30.49 -13.10 -16.57
C HIS A 539 -31.67 -13.83 -17.22
N ASP A 540 -32.84 -13.19 -17.17
CA ASP A 540 -34.05 -13.66 -17.83
C ASP A 540 -33.91 -13.43 -19.34
N LEU A 541 -33.25 -14.39 -19.99
CA LEU A 541 -32.88 -14.38 -21.41
C LEU A 541 -33.18 -15.77 -22.00
N GLU A 542 -33.41 -15.83 -23.31
CA GLU A 542 -33.50 -17.10 -24.01
C GLU A 542 -32.13 -17.79 -24.11
N GLU A 543 -32.09 -19.12 -24.23
CA GLU A 543 -30.83 -19.89 -24.30
C GLU A 543 -29.83 -19.39 -25.37
N PRO A 544 -30.24 -19.03 -26.61
CA PRO A 544 -29.31 -18.49 -27.60
C PRO A 544 -28.66 -17.16 -27.19
N GLU A 545 -29.40 -16.33 -26.44
CA GLU A 545 -28.90 -15.06 -25.94
C GLU A 545 -27.93 -15.25 -24.76
N LYS A 546 -28.18 -16.24 -23.89
CA LYS A 546 -27.24 -16.64 -22.85
C LYS A 546 -25.92 -17.12 -23.43
N GLU A 547 -25.96 -17.97 -24.47
CA GLU A 547 -24.74 -18.39 -25.17
C GLU A 547 -23.98 -17.21 -25.78
N ARG A 548 -24.70 -16.25 -26.38
CA ARG A 548 -24.09 -15.06 -26.97
C ARG A 548 -23.41 -14.21 -25.90
N ALA A 549 -24.05 -14.01 -24.75
CA ALA A 549 -23.50 -13.25 -23.63
C ALA A 549 -22.19 -13.88 -23.12
N LEU A 550 -22.15 -15.21 -22.95
CA LEU A 550 -20.93 -15.93 -22.57
C LEU A 550 -19.82 -15.84 -23.61
N GLY A 551 -20.17 -15.77 -24.90
CA GLY A 551 -19.22 -15.69 -26.01
C GLY A 551 -18.40 -14.41 -26.04
N VAL A 552 -18.88 -13.33 -25.42
CA VAL A 552 -18.29 -11.98 -25.52
C VAL A 552 -17.74 -11.46 -24.19
N HIS A 553 -17.47 -12.34 -23.23
CA HIS A 553 -16.80 -11.97 -21.99
C HIS A 553 -15.45 -11.28 -22.25
N SER A 554 -15.09 -10.31 -21.41
CA SER A 554 -13.87 -9.50 -21.54
C SER A 554 -12.60 -10.35 -21.64
N GLU A 555 -12.56 -11.49 -20.96
CA GLU A 555 -11.45 -12.44 -20.93
C GLU A 555 -11.23 -13.01 -22.33
N LYS A 556 -12.33 -13.42 -23.00
CA LYS A 556 -12.28 -13.98 -24.36
C LYS A 556 -11.87 -12.90 -25.37
N LEU A 557 -12.36 -11.67 -25.21
CA LEU A 557 -11.94 -10.51 -26.03
C LEU A 557 -10.43 -10.25 -25.90
N ALA A 558 -9.90 -10.25 -24.67
CA ALA A 558 -8.48 -10.06 -24.41
C ALA A 558 -7.62 -11.21 -24.96
N ILE A 559 -8.06 -12.47 -24.82
CA ILE A 559 -7.40 -13.64 -25.42
C ILE A 559 -7.38 -13.51 -26.94
N ALA A 560 -8.51 -13.21 -27.57
CA ALA A 560 -8.61 -13.04 -29.02
C ALA A 560 -7.69 -11.93 -29.52
N PHE A 561 -7.65 -10.79 -28.84
CA PHE A 561 -6.71 -9.71 -29.16
C PHE A 561 -5.24 -10.14 -28.99
N GLY A 562 -4.91 -10.87 -27.93
CA GLY A 562 -3.58 -11.44 -27.70
C GLY A 562 -3.16 -12.38 -28.82
N LEU A 563 -4.06 -13.24 -29.30
CA LEU A 563 -3.79 -14.18 -30.39
C LEU A 563 -3.52 -13.49 -31.74
N ILE A 564 -4.26 -12.43 -32.07
CA ILE A 564 -4.06 -11.70 -33.35
C ILE A 564 -2.87 -10.73 -33.31
N SER A 565 -2.42 -10.32 -32.12
CA SER A 565 -1.43 -9.25 -31.97
C SER A 565 -0.06 -9.73 -31.50
N THR A 566 0.12 -11.03 -31.24
CA THR A 566 1.40 -11.58 -30.76
C THR A 566 1.82 -12.82 -31.56
N GLU A 567 3.13 -13.02 -31.68
CA GLU A 567 3.69 -14.15 -32.43
C GLU A 567 3.33 -15.51 -31.80
N PRO A 568 3.23 -16.59 -32.60
CA PRO A 568 3.08 -17.95 -32.09
C PRO A 568 4.13 -18.27 -31.02
N GLY A 569 3.71 -18.91 -29.91
CA GLY A 569 4.58 -19.24 -28.78
C GLY A 569 4.72 -18.15 -27.71
N THR A 570 4.41 -16.88 -27.98
CA THR A 570 4.44 -15.84 -26.94
C THR A 570 3.41 -16.13 -25.83
N THR A 571 3.76 -15.95 -24.57
CA THR A 571 2.78 -16.12 -23.47
C THR A 571 1.77 -14.97 -23.49
N ILE A 572 0.47 -15.28 -23.48
CA ILE A 572 -0.59 -14.27 -23.39
C ILE A 572 -0.86 -14.01 -21.91
N LYS A 573 -0.71 -12.76 -21.45
CA LYS A 573 -0.92 -12.36 -20.06
C LYS A 573 -2.13 -11.43 -19.95
N ILE A 574 -3.11 -11.81 -19.14
CA ILE A 574 -4.37 -11.09 -19.00
C ILE A 574 -4.60 -10.79 -17.53
N ILE A 575 -5.11 -9.60 -17.23
CA ILE A 575 -5.49 -9.19 -15.89
C ILE A 575 -6.97 -8.90 -15.90
N LYS A 576 -7.69 -9.45 -14.93
CA LYS A 576 -9.12 -9.30 -14.75
C LYS A 576 -9.38 -8.61 -13.42
N ASN A 577 -10.19 -7.56 -13.41
CA ASN A 577 -10.57 -6.84 -12.19
C ASN A 577 -11.48 -7.66 -11.26
N LEU A 578 -12.23 -8.60 -11.81
CA LEU A 578 -13.13 -9.52 -11.08
C LEU A 578 -12.59 -10.96 -11.06
N ARG A 579 -13.22 -11.84 -10.30
CA ARG A 579 -12.95 -13.28 -10.39
C ARG A 579 -13.38 -13.81 -11.76
N VAL A 580 -12.53 -14.61 -12.40
CA VAL A 580 -12.85 -15.26 -13.69
C VAL A 580 -14.08 -16.15 -13.50
N CYS A 581 -15.00 -16.21 -14.47
CA CYS A 581 -16.15 -17.11 -14.34
C CYS A 581 -15.79 -18.56 -14.73
N VAL A 582 -16.57 -19.53 -14.25
CA VAL A 582 -16.29 -20.97 -14.47
C VAL A 582 -16.23 -21.32 -15.96
N ASP A 583 -17.10 -20.71 -16.77
CA ASP A 583 -17.08 -20.89 -18.23
C ASP A 583 -15.79 -20.35 -18.87
N CYS A 584 -15.38 -19.13 -18.51
CA CYS A 584 -14.16 -18.53 -19.06
C CYS A 584 -12.90 -19.30 -18.63
N HIS A 585 -12.87 -19.83 -17.41
CA HIS A 585 -11.79 -20.69 -16.94
C HIS A 585 -11.67 -21.96 -17.80
N GLU A 586 -12.78 -22.64 -18.07
CA GLU A 586 -12.81 -23.85 -18.92
C GLU A 586 -12.42 -23.53 -20.37
N VAL A 587 -12.99 -22.45 -20.92
CA VAL A 587 -12.65 -22.01 -22.28
C VAL A 587 -11.18 -21.66 -22.40
N THR A 588 -10.58 -21.01 -21.40
CA THR A 588 -9.16 -20.65 -21.44
C THR A 588 -8.26 -21.89 -21.41
N LYS A 589 -8.62 -22.94 -20.66
CA LYS A 589 -7.95 -24.25 -20.74
C LYS A 589 -7.99 -24.77 -22.18
N LEU A 590 -9.18 -24.87 -22.77
CA LEU A 590 -9.34 -25.40 -24.12
C LEU A 590 -8.58 -24.58 -25.17
N ILE A 591 -8.65 -23.24 -25.11
CA ILE A 591 -7.91 -22.37 -26.02
C ILE A 591 -6.40 -22.59 -25.89
N SER A 592 -5.88 -22.70 -24.66
CA SER A 592 -4.45 -22.97 -24.43
C SER A 592 -3.99 -24.24 -25.15
N ARG A 593 -4.78 -25.32 -25.08
CA ARG A 593 -4.52 -26.58 -25.80
C ARG A 593 -4.65 -26.44 -27.32
N ILE A 594 -5.74 -25.86 -27.81
CA ILE A 594 -6.04 -25.75 -29.24
C ILE A 594 -5.00 -24.89 -29.96
N MET A 595 -4.62 -23.77 -29.36
CA MET A 595 -3.71 -22.80 -29.96
C MET A 595 -2.24 -23.10 -29.65
N GLY A 596 -1.95 -24.04 -28.74
CA GLY A 596 -0.58 -24.33 -28.28
C GLY A 596 0.07 -23.12 -27.61
N ARG A 597 -0.69 -22.35 -26.83
CA ARG A 597 -0.22 -21.11 -26.18
C ARG A 597 -0.36 -21.23 -24.67
N LYS A 598 0.68 -20.84 -23.94
CA LYS A 598 0.58 -20.54 -22.51
C LYS A 598 -0.25 -19.27 -22.34
N ILE A 599 -1.33 -19.36 -21.57
CA ILE A 599 -2.17 -18.21 -21.19
C ILE A 599 -2.08 -18.05 -19.69
N VAL A 600 -1.78 -16.85 -19.22
CA VAL A 600 -1.68 -16.52 -17.79
C VAL A 600 -2.76 -15.48 -17.51
N VAL A 601 -3.73 -15.82 -16.66
CA VAL A 601 -4.79 -14.90 -16.26
C VAL A 601 -4.65 -14.59 -14.77
N ARG A 602 -4.42 -13.33 -14.43
CA ARG A 602 -4.53 -12.84 -13.05
C ARG A 602 -5.96 -12.38 -12.83
N ASP A 603 -6.67 -13.01 -11.91
CA ASP A 603 -7.92 -12.47 -11.40
C ASP A 603 -7.66 -11.61 -10.14
N ARG A 604 -8.73 -11.15 -9.48
CA ARG A 604 -8.60 -10.30 -8.27
C ARG A 604 -7.72 -10.93 -7.18
N ASN A 605 -7.66 -12.26 -7.09
CA ASN A 605 -7.07 -12.96 -5.97
C ASN A 605 -5.82 -13.77 -6.35
N ARG A 606 -5.77 -14.36 -7.56
CA ARG A 606 -4.71 -15.29 -7.94
C ARG A 606 -4.41 -15.31 -9.45
N PHE A 607 -3.28 -15.92 -9.78
CA PHE A 607 -2.93 -16.32 -11.13
C PHE A 607 -3.43 -17.71 -11.47
N HIS A 608 -3.90 -17.83 -12.70
CA HIS A 608 -4.26 -19.06 -13.37
C HIS A 608 -3.30 -19.24 -14.55
N HIS A 609 -2.43 -20.25 -14.47
CA HIS A 609 -1.50 -20.58 -15.56
C HIS A 609 -2.10 -21.73 -16.37
N PHE A 610 -2.59 -21.40 -17.56
CA PHE A 610 -3.18 -22.35 -18.49
C PHE A 610 -2.11 -22.85 -19.47
N ILE A 611 -1.86 -24.16 -19.43
CA ILE A 611 -0.88 -24.86 -20.27
C ILE A 611 -1.51 -26.17 -20.73
N ASP A 612 -1.59 -26.39 -22.04
CA ASP A 612 -2.08 -27.62 -22.69
C ASP A 612 -3.45 -28.13 -22.21
N GLY A 613 -4.30 -27.21 -21.76
CA GLY A 613 -5.64 -27.52 -21.25
C GLY A 613 -5.71 -27.91 -19.78
N SER A 614 -4.64 -27.68 -19.04
CA SER A 614 -4.61 -27.73 -17.58
C SER A 614 -4.41 -26.34 -17.00
N CYS A 615 -4.87 -26.12 -15.77
CA CYS A 615 -4.66 -24.88 -15.02
C CYS A 615 -3.87 -25.17 -13.73
N SER A 616 -2.97 -24.26 -13.34
CA SER A 616 -2.21 -24.35 -12.09
C SER A 616 -3.05 -24.41 -10.81
N CYS A 617 -4.34 -24.08 -10.86
CA CYS A 617 -5.24 -24.17 -9.71
C CYS A 617 -5.76 -25.59 -9.44
N GLY A 618 -5.53 -26.56 -10.33
CA GLY A 618 -6.06 -27.92 -10.17
C GLY A 618 -7.60 -27.98 -10.10
N ASP A 619 -8.28 -27.00 -10.71
CA ASP A 619 -9.73 -26.77 -10.61
C ASP A 619 -10.27 -26.50 -9.19
N PHE A 620 -9.38 -26.19 -8.24
CA PHE A 620 -9.69 -25.70 -6.90
C PHE A 620 -9.44 -24.19 -6.81
N TRP A 621 -10.45 -23.36 -7.08
CA TRP A 621 -10.27 -21.90 -7.14
C TRP A 621 -11.51 -21.07 -6.86
#